data_AF-E0LYS4-F1
#
_entry.id   AF-E0LYS4-F1
#
_cell.length_a   1.000
_cell.length_b   1.000
_cell.length_c   1.000
_cell.angle_alpha   90.00
_cell.angle_beta   90.00
_cell.angle_gamma   90.00
#
_symmetry.space_group_name_H-M   'P 1'
#
loop_
_entity.id
_entity.type
_entity.pdbx_description
1 polymer ?
#
loop_
_entity_poly.entity_id
_entity_poly.type
_entity_poly.pdbx_seq_one_letter_code
_entity_poly.pdbx_strand_id
1 'polypeptide(L)'
;MSRGRNQGPDNMNQASANWIDLRRDAVSGIEALRAHFTGHAWDPHWHDSYLIGVTEQGVQQFHSRRKQHQSRPGTVFMLEPEELHDGDAINHSGFTYRMLYLSPQQIAQQLTPNQADDPLPRELRFATTLRDDRPLAYAVWHAFDALWYNHPAIIKEAAMDRMFSQLTSHRQWSLPAQPVDKDARLALQARDWLIAHHAEIPACCRWRSSCRWIASGYHACSRRTGVCRLTPGWCNGGCWALPSSAIKKTCVS
;
A
#
# COMPACT_ATOMS: atom_id res chain seq x y z
N MET A 1 -30.20 -28.64 51.61
CA MET A 1 -30.15 -29.86 50.78
C MET A 1 -30.60 -29.52 49.36
N SER A 2 -29.84 -30.01 48.37
CA SER A 2 -30.06 -30.02 46.89
C SER A 2 -30.12 -28.69 46.14
N ARG A 3 -29.04 -28.33 45.41
CA ARG A 3 -28.72 -28.68 43.99
C ARG A 3 -29.68 -27.95 43.03
N GLY A 4 -29.30 -27.08 42.08
CA GLY A 4 -28.05 -26.88 41.35
C GLY A 4 -28.39 -26.91 39.84
N ARG A 5 -28.13 -25.83 39.12
CA ARG A 5 -27.72 -25.86 37.70
C ARG A 5 -27.07 -24.52 37.31
N ASN A 6 -25.76 -24.60 37.06
CA ASN A 6 -24.97 -23.63 36.33
C ASN A 6 -25.47 -23.53 34.88
N GLN A 7 -25.51 -22.32 34.33
CA GLN A 7 -25.10 -22.07 32.94
C GLN A 7 -24.25 -20.79 32.91
N GLY A 8 -23.09 -20.89 32.27
CA GLY A 8 -22.05 -19.87 32.17
C GLY A 8 -22.34 -18.79 31.13
N PRO A 9 -21.32 -18.00 30.73
CA PRO A 9 -21.51 -16.66 30.18
C PRO A 9 -21.92 -16.71 28.70
N ASP A 10 -22.94 -15.95 28.34
CA ASP A 10 -23.24 -15.63 26.94
C ASP A 10 -22.17 -14.66 26.43
N ASN A 11 -21.10 -15.23 25.88
CA ASN A 11 -20.05 -14.50 25.18
C ASN A 11 -19.81 -15.19 23.84
N MET A 12 -20.60 -14.86 22.81
CA MET A 12 -20.21 -15.05 21.41
C MET A 12 -20.96 -14.07 20.51
N ASN A 13 -20.21 -13.48 19.57
CA ASN A 13 -20.64 -12.70 18.42
C ASN A 13 -20.58 -11.16 18.52
N GLN A 14 -19.39 -10.61 18.83
CA GLN A 14 -18.94 -9.42 18.10
C GLN A 14 -17.94 -9.89 17.06
N ALA A 15 -18.41 -10.16 15.83
CA ALA A 15 -17.54 -10.01 14.68
C ALA A 15 -17.05 -8.55 14.72
N SER A 16 -15.77 -8.32 14.98
CA SER A 16 -15.22 -6.96 14.97
C SER A 16 -15.44 -6.39 13.58
N ALA A 17 -16.33 -5.40 13.48
CA ALA A 17 -16.61 -4.73 12.22
C ALA A 17 -15.32 -4.13 11.68
N ASN A 18 -15.10 -4.22 10.36
CA ASN A 18 -13.99 -3.55 9.71
C ASN A 18 -14.13 -2.04 9.93
N TRP A 19 -13.04 -1.37 10.32
CA TRP A 19 -13.04 0.07 10.55
C TRP A 19 -11.73 0.71 10.09
N ILE A 20 -11.83 1.98 9.71
CA ILE A 20 -10.71 2.82 9.28
C ILE A 20 -10.95 4.18 9.89
N ASP A 21 -9.97 4.66 10.64
CA ASP A 21 -9.92 6.01 11.18
C ASP A 21 -8.70 6.72 10.61
N LEU A 22 -8.87 7.97 10.18
CA LEU A 22 -7.82 8.79 9.60
C LEU A 22 -7.79 10.17 10.26
N ARG A 23 -6.59 10.67 10.51
CA ARG A 23 -6.34 12.02 11.03
C ARG A 23 -5.23 12.66 10.22
N ARG A 24 -5.41 13.92 9.85
CA ARG A 24 -4.38 14.73 9.20
C ARG A 24 -3.92 15.81 10.17
N ASP A 25 -2.62 15.87 10.41
CA ASP A 25 -2.02 16.95 11.19
C ASP A 25 -2.01 18.24 10.37
N ALA A 26 -2.54 19.33 10.93
CA ALA A 26 -2.72 20.58 10.18
C ALA A 26 -1.41 21.31 9.88
N VAL A 27 -0.35 21.09 10.67
CA VAL A 27 0.92 21.80 10.53
C VAL A 27 1.85 21.07 9.57
N SER A 28 2.08 19.78 9.81
CA SER A 28 2.96 18.95 8.98
C SER A 28 2.28 18.44 7.71
N GLY A 29 0.96 18.36 7.69
CA GLY A 29 0.18 17.74 6.61
C GLY A 29 0.24 16.22 6.61
N ILE A 30 0.93 15.57 7.55
CA ILE A 30 1.07 14.10 7.63
C ILE A 30 -0.29 13.48 7.97
N GLU A 31 -0.64 12.40 7.28
CA GLU A 31 -1.82 11.59 7.61
C GLU A 31 -1.42 10.38 8.44
N ALA A 32 -2.12 10.21 9.56
CA ALA A 32 -2.07 9.05 10.42
C ALA A 32 -3.35 8.25 10.22
N LEU A 33 -3.23 6.96 9.91
CA LEU A 33 -4.33 6.04 9.72
C LEU A 33 -4.22 4.88 10.72
N ARG A 34 -5.34 4.52 11.34
CA ARG A 34 -5.48 3.28 12.08
C ARG A 34 -6.63 2.49 11.48
N ALA A 35 -6.45 1.20 11.27
CA ALA A 35 -7.50 0.38 10.71
C ALA A 35 -7.50 -1.03 11.30
N HIS A 36 -8.68 -1.66 11.28
CA HIS A 36 -8.86 -3.06 11.59
C HIS A 36 -9.70 -3.74 10.52
N PHE A 37 -9.28 -4.94 10.15
CA PHE A 37 -9.99 -5.75 9.16
C PHE A 37 -10.06 -7.21 9.59
N THR A 38 -11.21 -7.82 9.32
CA THR A 38 -11.45 -9.26 9.34
C THR A 38 -11.67 -9.73 7.90
N GLY A 39 -10.98 -10.81 7.50
CA GLY A 39 -10.98 -11.27 6.10
C GLY A 39 -10.27 -10.30 5.15
N HIS A 40 -10.88 -10.03 4.00
CA HIS A 40 -10.30 -9.17 2.97
C HIS A 40 -10.25 -7.70 3.40
N ALA A 41 -9.10 -7.04 3.23
CA ALA A 41 -8.90 -5.65 3.62
C ALA A 41 -8.78 -4.71 2.42
N TRP A 42 -7.90 -5.05 1.47
CA TRP A 42 -7.58 -4.19 0.32
C TRP A 42 -7.35 -4.99 -0.95
N ASP A 43 -7.99 -4.56 -2.04
CA ASP A 43 -7.62 -4.97 -3.40
C ASP A 43 -6.23 -4.40 -3.78
N PRO A 44 -5.56 -4.95 -4.81
CA PRO A 44 -4.28 -4.40 -5.30
C PRO A 44 -4.36 -2.92 -5.66
N HIS A 45 -3.53 -2.10 -4.99
CA HIS A 45 -3.49 -0.65 -5.14
C HIS A 45 -2.10 -0.08 -4.82
N TRP A 46 -1.91 1.23 -4.99
CA TRP A 46 -0.67 1.95 -4.68
C TRP A 46 -1.00 3.39 -4.24
N HIS A 47 -0.03 4.07 -3.63
CA HIS A 47 -0.14 5.48 -3.20
C HIS A 47 1.08 6.28 -3.68
N ASP A 48 0.97 7.60 -3.75
CA ASP A 48 2.09 8.51 -4.09
C ASP A 48 2.99 8.86 -2.88
N SER A 49 2.70 8.26 -1.73
CA SER A 49 3.32 8.54 -0.44
C SER A 49 4.05 7.32 0.09
N TYR A 50 5.11 7.56 0.86
CA TYR A 50 5.74 6.52 1.67
C TYR A 50 4.79 6.11 2.79
N LEU A 51 4.60 4.82 2.95
CA LEU A 51 3.79 4.25 4.02
C LEU A 51 4.70 3.61 5.05
N ILE A 52 4.68 4.10 6.28
CA ILE A 52 5.46 3.56 7.39
C ILE A 52 4.52 3.22 8.54
N GLY A 53 4.40 1.94 8.84
CA GLY A 53 3.41 1.44 9.78
C GLY A 53 3.90 0.34 10.70
N VAL A 54 3.09 0.05 11.72
CA VAL A 54 3.32 -1.04 12.67
C VAL A 54 2.03 -1.84 12.81
N THR A 55 2.14 -3.17 12.74
CA THR A 55 1.01 -4.06 13.06
C THR A 55 0.83 -4.09 14.58
N GLU A 56 -0.37 -3.80 15.07
CA GLU A 56 -0.69 -3.75 16.49
C GLU A 56 -1.19 -5.10 17.01
N GLN A 57 -2.02 -5.77 16.21
CA GLN A 57 -2.74 -6.98 16.60
C GLN A 57 -2.97 -7.85 15.36
N GLY A 58 -3.02 -9.18 15.56
CA GLY A 58 -3.28 -10.13 14.50
C GLY A 58 -2.13 -10.26 13.51
N VAL A 59 -2.41 -10.87 12.35
CA VAL A 59 -1.43 -11.04 11.27
C VAL A 59 -2.02 -10.52 9.98
N GLN A 60 -1.38 -9.50 9.41
CA GLN A 60 -1.68 -8.98 8.10
C GLN A 60 -0.89 -9.77 7.05
N GLN A 61 -1.59 -10.38 6.10
CA GLN A 61 -0.98 -10.94 4.90
C GLN A 61 -1.15 -9.96 3.74
N PHE A 62 -0.10 -9.75 2.96
CA PHE A 62 -0.19 -8.89 1.78
C PHE A 62 0.90 -9.24 0.77
N HIS A 63 0.64 -8.95 -0.49
CA HIS A 63 1.64 -8.96 -1.54
C HIS A 63 2.26 -7.58 -1.67
N SER A 64 3.58 -7.55 -1.80
CA SER A 64 4.29 -6.38 -2.30
C SER A 64 5.59 -6.81 -2.97
N ARG A 65 6.04 -6.06 -3.97
CA ARG A 65 7.25 -6.36 -4.77
C ARG A 65 7.24 -7.81 -5.29
N ARG A 66 6.05 -8.28 -5.72
CA ARG A 66 5.80 -9.66 -6.20
C ARG A 66 6.07 -10.76 -5.17
N LYS A 67 6.12 -10.44 -3.88
CA LYS A 67 6.30 -11.39 -2.78
C LYS A 67 5.14 -11.28 -1.80
N GLN A 68 4.71 -12.41 -1.27
CA GLN A 68 3.76 -12.43 -0.15
C GLN A 68 4.53 -12.20 1.16
N HIS A 69 3.97 -11.36 2.02
CA HIS A 69 4.48 -10.97 3.33
C HIS A 69 3.46 -11.28 4.40
N GLN A 70 3.93 -11.50 5.63
CA GLN A 70 3.08 -11.64 6.81
C GLN A 70 3.61 -10.76 7.93
N SER A 71 2.95 -9.62 8.17
CA SER A 71 3.29 -8.69 9.25
C SER A 71 2.60 -9.13 10.54
N ARG A 72 3.39 -9.26 11.61
CA ARG A 72 2.96 -9.69 12.94
C ARG A 72 3.02 -8.52 13.92
N PRO A 73 2.38 -8.62 15.10
CA PRO A 73 2.38 -7.52 16.07
C PRO A 73 3.81 -7.07 16.41
N GLY A 74 4.05 -5.75 16.35
CA GLY A 74 5.37 -5.14 16.56
C GLY A 74 6.29 -5.13 15.33
N THR A 75 5.88 -5.73 14.21
CA THR A 75 6.63 -5.65 12.95
C THR A 75 6.39 -4.30 12.28
N VAL A 76 7.47 -3.67 11.81
CA VAL A 76 7.41 -2.46 10.99
C VAL A 76 7.26 -2.85 9.54
N PHE A 77 6.30 -2.25 8.85
CA PHE A 77 6.12 -2.44 7.42
C PHE A 77 6.22 -1.11 6.70
N MET A 78 6.98 -1.12 5.61
CA MET A 78 7.41 0.06 4.89
C MET A 78 7.17 -0.15 3.40
N LEU A 79 6.38 0.73 2.79
CA LEU A 79 6.06 0.71 1.37
C LEU A 79 6.51 2.01 0.72
N GLU A 80 7.12 1.90 -0.44
CA GLU A 80 7.54 3.06 -1.23
C GLU A 80 6.37 3.62 -2.06
N PRO A 81 6.45 4.88 -2.50
CA PRO A 81 5.52 5.42 -3.47
C PRO A 81 5.41 4.50 -4.70
N GLU A 82 4.20 4.38 -5.22
CA GLU A 82 3.85 3.61 -6.42
C GLU A 82 4.09 2.09 -6.29
N GLU A 83 4.45 1.60 -5.10
CA GLU A 83 4.61 0.18 -4.80
C GLU A 83 3.22 -0.50 -4.77
N LEU A 84 2.92 -1.36 -5.75
CA LEU A 84 1.67 -2.12 -5.79
C LEU A 84 1.58 -3.11 -4.61
N HIS A 85 0.52 -3.03 -3.83
CA HIS A 85 0.25 -3.89 -2.69
C HIS A 85 -1.25 -4.14 -2.45
N ASP A 86 -1.55 -5.19 -1.69
CA ASP A 86 -2.91 -5.58 -1.28
C ASP A 86 -2.97 -5.82 0.25
N GLY A 87 -4.04 -6.45 0.75
CA GLY A 87 -4.05 -6.88 2.14
C GLY A 87 -5.24 -7.75 2.54
N ASP A 88 -4.96 -8.76 3.36
CA ASP A 88 -5.93 -9.69 3.93
C ASP A 88 -5.57 -10.06 5.38
N ALA A 89 -6.58 -10.38 6.18
CA ALA A 89 -6.42 -11.02 7.47
C ALA A 89 -6.32 -12.54 7.32
N ILE A 90 -5.33 -13.16 7.96
CA ILE A 90 -5.20 -14.62 7.98
C ILE A 90 -6.18 -15.26 8.98
N ASN A 91 -6.42 -14.59 10.10
CA ASN A 91 -7.19 -15.12 11.22
C ASN A 91 -8.57 -14.46 11.32
N HIS A 92 -9.54 -15.18 11.87
CA HIS A 92 -10.90 -14.67 12.12
C HIS A 92 -10.93 -13.44 13.04
N SER A 93 -9.95 -13.31 13.94
CA SER A 93 -9.81 -12.14 14.83
C SER A 93 -9.34 -10.88 14.11
N GLY A 94 -9.06 -10.96 12.80
CA GLY A 94 -8.56 -9.85 12.01
C GLY A 94 -7.12 -9.46 12.32
N PHE A 95 -6.76 -8.27 11.84
CA PHE A 95 -5.54 -7.57 12.21
C PHE A 95 -5.83 -6.07 12.38
N THR A 96 -5.05 -5.41 13.23
CA THR A 96 -5.04 -3.95 13.39
C THR A 96 -3.66 -3.43 13.08
N TYR A 97 -3.59 -2.30 12.37
CA TYR A 97 -2.35 -1.60 12.10
C TYR A 97 -2.53 -0.10 12.25
N ARG A 98 -1.39 0.56 12.47
CA ARG A 98 -1.23 2.01 12.38
C ARG A 98 -0.27 2.34 11.25
N MET A 99 -0.52 3.45 10.58
CA MET A 99 0.21 3.86 9.38
C MET A 99 0.40 5.37 9.36
N LEU A 100 1.58 5.81 8.92
CA LEU A 100 1.88 7.18 8.56
C LEU A 100 2.11 7.30 7.06
N TYR A 101 1.45 8.28 6.44
CA TYR A 101 1.62 8.65 5.04
C TYR A 101 2.56 9.86 4.97
N LEU A 102 3.72 9.65 4.37
CA LEU A 102 4.77 10.66 4.25
C LEU A 102 5.03 10.96 2.78
N SER A 103 4.84 12.20 2.37
CA SER A 103 5.11 12.60 1.00
C SER A 103 6.61 12.54 0.69
N PRO A 104 7.01 12.33 -0.58
CA PRO A 104 8.42 12.38 -0.97
C PRO A 104 9.12 13.69 -0.56
N GLN A 105 8.39 14.81 -0.56
CA GLN A 105 8.92 16.09 -0.10
C GLN A 105 9.22 16.11 1.41
N GLN A 106 8.31 15.56 2.23
CA GLN A 106 8.52 15.46 3.69
C GLN A 106 9.70 14.55 4.02
N ILE A 107 9.83 13.42 3.31
CA ILE A 107 11.01 12.56 3.40
C ILE A 107 12.26 13.36 3.05
N ALA A 108 12.31 14.00 1.88
CA ALA A 108 13.50 14.75 1.44
C ALA A 108 13.93 15.83 2.46
N GLN A 109 13.00 16.63 2.96
CA GLN A 109 13.28 17.66 3.98
C GLN A 109 13.94 17.09 5.24
N GLN A 110 13.56 15.88 5.64
CA GLN A 110 14.03 15.20 6.84
C GLN A 110 15.33 14.42 6.62
N LEU A 111 15.54 13.90 5.40
CA LEU A 111 16.72 13.10 5.07
C LEU A 111 17.94 13.92 4.65
N THR A 112 17.73 15.14 4.15
CA THR A 112 18.79 16.06 3.71
C THR A 112 18.56 17.45 4.32
N PRO A 113 18.85 17.64 5.63
CA PRO A 113 18.85 18.98 6.19
C PRO A 113 19.99 19.78 5.55
N ASN A 114 19.68 20.82 4.79
CA ASN A 114 20.64 21.86 4.38
C ASN A 114 21.86 21.40 3.56
N GLN A 115 21.68 20.67 2.47
CA GLN A 115 22.69 20.61 1.40
C GLN A 115 22.15 21.28 0.14
N ALA A 116 22.51 22.55 -0.05
CA ALA A 116 22.19 23.33 -1.24
C ALA A 116 22.90 22.84 -2.53
N ASP A 117 23.73 21.78 -2.44
CA ASP A 117 24.67 21.37 -3.48
C ASP A 117 24.50 19.93 -4.01
N ASP A 118 23.45 19.19 -3.62
CA ASP A 118 23.15 17.88 -4.26
C ASP A 118 22.00 18.03 -5.29
N PRO A 119 22.30 18.01 -6.61
CA PRO A 119 21.32 18.30 -7.66
C PRO A 119 20.33 17.15 -7.92
N LEU A 120 20.46 16.01 -7.25
CA LEU A 120 19.56 14.86 -7.43
C LEU A 120 18.75 14.57 -6.16
N PRO A 121 17.40 14.54 -6.23
CA PRO A 121 16.60 14.08 -5.11
C PRO A 121 16.98 12.63 -4.80
N ARG A 122 17.59 12.41 -3.64
CA ARG A 122 17.88 11.05 -3.17
C ARG A 122 16.58 10.44 -2.70
N GLU A 123 15.99 9.61 -3.55
CA GLU A 123 14.82 8.82 -3.18
C GLU A 123 15.19 7.84 -2.06
N LEU A 124 14.36 7.80 -1.02
CA LEU A 124 14.50 6.83 0.04
C LEU A 124 14.11 5.46 -0.51
N ARG A 125 15.02 4.49 -0.44
CA ARG A 125 14.70 3.09 -0.71
C ARG A 125 14.80 2.26 0.57
N PHE A 126 13.82 1.40 0.78
CA PHE A 126 13.84 0.44 1.87
C PHE A 126 14.43 -0.88 1.37
N ALA A 127 15.44 -1.38 2.10
CA ALA A 127 16.04 -2.68 1.85
C ALA A 127 15.02 -3.83 1.88
N THR A 128 14.03 -3.70 2.76
CA THR A 128 13.05 -4.73 3.10
C THR A 128 11.70 -4.09 3.37
N THR A 129 10.63 -4.69 2.85
CA THR A 129 9.24 -4.27 3.12
C THR A 129 8.82 -4.51 4.57
N LEU A 130 9.28 -5.61 5.19
CA LEU A 130 9.05 -5.93 6.60
C LEU A 130 10.34 -5.87 7.40
N ARG A 131 10.26 -5.38 8.63
CA ARG A 131 11.39 -5.36 9.55
C ARG A 131 10.96 -5.63 10.99
N ASP A 132 11.61 -6.61 11.60
CA ASP A 132 11.52 -6.88 13.04
C ASP A 132 12.61 -6.09 13.76
N ASP A 133 12.30 -4.84 14.10
CA ASP A 133 13.22 -3.91 14.74
C ASP A 133 12.46 -3.13 15.81
N ARG A 134 12.67 -3.51 17.08
CA ARG A 134 11.93 -2.93 18.22
C ARG A 134 12.20 -1.43 18.39
N PRO A 135 13.45 -0.94 18.34
CA PRO A 135 13.72 0.50 18.33
C PRO A 135 12.95 1.27 17.25
N LEU A 136 12.93 0.77 16.01
CA LEU A 136 12.18 1.40 14.92
C LEU A 136 10.67 1.34 15.17
N ALA A 137 10.13 0.18 15.55
CA ALA A 137 8.70 0.01 15.83
C ALA A 137 8.22 0.96 16.92
N TYR A 138 9.03 1.12 17.98
CA TYR A 138 8.75 2.09 19.04
C TYR A 138 8.75 3.53 18.52
N ALA A 139 9.74 3.90 17.70
CA ALA A 139 9.81 5.25 17.14
C ALA A 139 8.61 5.57 16.22
N VAL A 140 8.22 4.63 15.35
CA VAL A 140 7.02 4.76 14.50
C VAL A 140 5.75 4.85 15.35
N TRP A 141 5.65 4.03 16.41
CA TRP A 141 4.51 4.07 17.32
C TRP A 141 4.34 5.44 17.99
N HIS A 142 5.44 6.03 18.46
CA HIS A 142 5.42 7.34 19.12
C HIS A 142 5.17 8.50 18.15
N ALA A 143 5.75 8.46 16.95
CA ALA A 143 5.44 9.43 15.90
C ALA A 143 3.93 9.40 15.55
N PHE A 144 3.38 8.19 15.40
CA PHE A 144 1.96 8.01 15.20
C PHE A 144 1.14 8.57 16.36
N ASP A 145 1.47 8.22 17.61
CA ASP A 145 0.74 8.69 18.81
C ASP A 145 0.73 10.22 18.91
N ALA A 146 1.90 10.84 18.70
CA ALA A 146 2.10 12.28 18.70
C ALA A 146 1.16 13.00 17.74
N LEU A 147 1.03 12.48 16.51
CA LEU A 147 0.14 13.01 15.48
C LEU A 147 -1.32 12.68 15.76
N TRP A 148 -1.61 11.43 16.13
CA TRP A 148 -2.97 10.92 16.32
C TRP A 148 -3.72 11.64 17.43
N TYR A 149 -3.09 11.81 18.59
CA TYR A 149 -3.68 12.51 19.74
C TYR A 149 -3.42 14.01 19.75
N ASN A 150 -2.85 14.55 18.65
CA ASN A 150 -2.59 15.97 18.48
C ASN A 150 -1.78 16.58 19.64
N HIS A 151 -0.67 15.93 19.99
CA HIS A 151 0.24 16.41 21.04
C HIS A 151 0.88 17.77 20.68
N PRO A 152 1.48 18.48 21.66
CA PRO A 152 2.17 19.75 21.38
C PRO A 152 3.27 19.62 20.32
N ALA A 153 3.54 20.70 19.59
CA ALA A 153 4.47 20.72 18.44
C ALA A 153 5.85 20.11 18.77
N ILE A 154 6.45 20.48 19.91
CA ILE A 154 7.75 19.96 20.34
C ILE A 154 7.77 18.42 20.51
N ILE A 155 6.65 17.82 20.92
CA ILE A 155 6.53 16.36 21.07
C ILE A 155 6.43 15.70 19.70
N LYS A 156 5.65 16.28 18.78
CA LYS A 156 5.55 15.81 17.39
C LYS A 156 6.91 15.87 16.71
N GLU A 157 7.61 17.00 16.80
CA GLU A 157 8.95 17.20 16.22
C GLU A 157 9.93 16.15 16.77
N ALA A 158 10.06 16.04 18.09
CA ALA A 158 10.98 15.07 18.69
C ALA A 158 10.66 13.60 18.33
N ALA A 159 9.37 13.25 18.23
CA ALA A 159 8.95 11.92 17.85
C ALA A 159 9.24 11.62 16.36
N MET A 160 9.00 12.60 15.48
CA MET A 160 9.32 12.50 14.05
C MET A 160 10.83 12.40 13.83
N ASP A 161 11.63 13.24 14.48
CA ASP A 161 13.09 13.21 14.39
C ASP A 161 13.65 11.86 14.83
N ARG A 162 13.12 11.30 15.92
CA ARG A 162 13.49 9.96 16.39
C ARG A 162 13.13 8.90 15.36
N MET A 163 11.93 8.93 14.80
CA MET A 163 11.49 7.98 13.78
C MET A 163 12.39 8.06 12.55
N PHE A 164 12.66 9.26 12.04
CA PHE A 164 13.54 9.46 10.90
C PHE A 164 14.95 8.97 11.20
N SER A 165 15.52 9.30 12.36
CA SER A 165 16.83 8.80 12.80
C SER A 165 16.91 7.27 12.73
N GLN A 166 15.91 6.56 13.24
CA GLN A 166 15.86 5.09 13.15
C GLN A 166 15.72 4.59 11.71
N LEU A 167 14.82 5.21 10.91
CA LEU A 167 14.67 4.88 9.48
C LEU A 167 15.98 5.08 8.71
N THR A 168 16.78 6.10 9.07
CA THR A 168 18.05 6.38 8.41
C THR A 168 19.05 5.24 8.52
N SER A 169 19.04 4.54 9.65
CA SER A 169 19.93 3.41 9.93
C SER A 169 19.61 2.18 9.07
N HIS A 170 18.49 2.20 8.34
CA HIS A 170 18.02 1.11 7.49
C HIS A 170 17.95 1.49 6.01
N ARG A 171 18.47 2.67 5.64
CA ARG A 171 18.50 3.12 4.25
C ARG A 171 19.40 2.24 3.42
N GLN A 172 18.93 1.90 2.23
CA GLN A 172 19.83 1.64 1.11
C GLN A 172 19.92 2.92 0.29
N TRP A 173 21.13 3.45 0.14
CA TRP A 173 21.40 4.43 -0.90
C TRP A 173 21.42 3.66 -2.22
N SER A 174 20.28 3.58 -2.90
CA SER A 174 20.32 3.21 -4.30
C SER A 174 20.73 4.44 -5.09
N LEU A 175 21.62 4.27 -6.05
CA LEU A 175 21.67 5.18 -7.18
C LEU A 175 20.27 5.19 -7.84
N PRO A 176 19.85 6.28 -8.50
CA PRO A 176 18.59 6.30 -9.24
C PRO A 176 18.50 5.05 -10.12
N ALA A 177 17.33 4.43 -10.17
CA ALA A 177 17.12 3.28 -11.03
C ALA A 177 17.59 3.63 -12.45
N GLN A 178 18.43 2.77 -13.04
CA GLN A 178 18.86 2.88 -14.44
C GLN A 178 17.62 3.05 -15.33
N PRO A 179 17.71 3.82 -16.42
CA PRO A 179 16.58 4.33 -17.16
C PRO A 179 15.58 3.23 -17.49
N VAL A 180 14.34 3.52 -17.08
CA VAL A 180 13.13 2.77 -17.34
C VAL A 180 13.10 2.34 -18.81
N ASP A 181 12.97 1.02 -19.05
CA ASP A 181 12.86 0.49 -20.40
C ASP A 181 11.66 1.16 -21.14
N LYS A 182 11.65 1.10 -22.48
CA LYS A 182 10.62 1.74 -23.31
C LYS A 182 9.19 1.37 -22.86
N ASP A 183 8.96 0.14 -22.45
CA ASP A 183 7.66 -0.37 -22.01
C ASP A 183 7.23 0.26 -20.69
N ALA A 184 8.16 0.44 -19.74
CA ALA A 184 7.85 1.09 -18.49
C ALA A 184 7.72 2.62 -18.63
N ARG A 185 8.39 3.26 -19.59
CA ARG A 185 8.11 4.67 -19.97
C ARG A 185 6.72 4.83 -20.56
N LEU A 186 6.30 3.91 -21.43
CA LEU A 186 4.95 3.91 -22.00
C LEU A 186 3.90 3.71 -20.91
N ALA A 187 4.16 2.83 -19.95
CA ALA A 187 3.27 2.61 -18.80
C ALA A 187 3.13 3.86 -17.92
N LEU A 188 4.24 4.55 -17.61
CA LEU A 188 4.22 5.82 -16.86
C LEU A 188 3.44 6.90 -17.61
N GLN A 189 3.68 7.07 -18.92
CA GLN A 189 2.93 8.01 -19.75
C GLN A 189 1.42 7.70 -19.80
N ALA A 190 1.06 6.41 -19.91
CA ALA A 190 -0.33 5.99 -19.88
C ALA A 190 -0.97 6.29 -18.52
N ARG A 191 -0.27 6.02 -17.41
CA ARG A 191 -0.73 6.37 -16.06
C ARG A 191 -0.95 7.87 -15.92
N ASP A 192 0.04 8.69 -16.26
CA ASP A 192 -0.02 10.14 -16.10
C ASP A 192 -1.16 10.73 -16.95
N TRP A 193 -1.37 10.19 -18.17
CA TRP A 193 -2.50 10.56 -19.01
C TRP A 193 -3.84 10.18 -18.36
N LEU A 194 -3.98 8.97 -17.83
CA LEU A 194 -5.20 8.51 -17.14
C LEU A 194 -5.50 9.37 -15.91
N ILE A 195 -4.48 9.74 -15.13
CA ILE A 195 -4.64 10.64 -13.97
C ILE A 195 -5.09 12.03 -14.45
N ALA A 196 -4.45 12.60 -15.47
CA ALA A 196 -4.80 13.92 -15.99
C ALA A 196 -6.24 13.99 -16.54
N HIS A 197 -6.74 12.89 -17.10
CA HIS A 197 -8.06 12.83 -17.76
C HIS A 197 -9.09 12.01 -16.96
N HIS A 198 -8.82 11.67 -15.70
CA HIS A 198 -9.68 10.77 -14.90
C HIS A 198 -11.13 11.25 -14.80
N ALA A 199 -11.37 12.58 -14.80
CA ALA A 199 -12.69 13.18 -14.76
C ALA A 199 -13.46 13.06 -16.10
N GLU A 200 -12.74 12.85 -17.21
CA GLU A 200 -13.28 12.72 -18.57
C GLU A 200 -13.48 11.24 -18.97
N ILE A 201 -12.92 10.31 -18.19
CA ILE A 201 -13.07 8.87 -18.40
C ILE A 201 -14.39 8.42 -17.75
N PRO A 202 -15.45 8.10 -18.53
CA PRO A 202 -16.70 7.63 -17.95
C PRO A 202 -16.45 6.34 -17.16
N ALA A 203 -17.07 6.25 -15.98
CA ALA A 203 -16.93 5.11 -15.06
C ALA A 203 -16.95 3.76 -15.79
N CYS A 204 -16.03 2.87 -15.41
CA CYS A 204 -15.70 1.58 -16.03
C CYS A 204 -16.93 0.66 -16.32
N CYS A 205 -18.09 0.95 -15.73
CA CYS A 205 -19.36 0.26 -16.00
C CYS A 205 -19.80 0.27 -17.48
N ARG A 206 -19.33 1.20 -18.32
CA ARG A 206 -19.76 1.29 -19.74
C ARG A 206 -18.86 0.54 -20.74
N TRP A 207 -17.72 0.00 -20.31
CA TRP A 207 -16.70 -0.61 -21.19
C TRP A 207 -16.80 -2.14 -21.38
N ARG A 208 -17.90 -2.77 -20.92
CA ARG A 208 -18.09 -4.24 -21.03
C ARG A 208 -18.27 -4.78 -22.46
N SER A 209 -18.48 -3.94 -23.47
CA SER A 209 -18.84 -4.40 -24.83
C SER A 209 -17.78 -4.20 -25.91
N SER A 210 -16.64 -3.55 -25.63
CA SER A 210 -15.71 -3.15 -26.71
C SER A 210 -14.23 -3.48 -26.49
N CYS A 211 -13.82 -3.98 -25.33
CA CYS A 211 -12.45 -4.47 -25.14
C CYS A 211 -12.29 -5.90 -25.67
N ARG A 212 -11.91 -6.02 -26.95
CA ARG A 212 -11.46 -7.29 -27.56
C ARG A 212 -9.94 -7.48 -27.54
N TRP A 213 -9.20 -6.58 -26.91
CA TRP A 213 -7.74 -6.66 -26.78
C TRP A 213 -7.37 -6.49 -25.31
N ILE A 214 -6.58 -7.43 -24.80
CA ILE A 214 -6.36 -7.82 -23.39
C ILE A 214 -7.44 -8.81 -22.87
N ALA A 215 -7.68 -9.88 -23.63
CA ALA A 215 -8.37 -11.07 -23.15
C ALA A 215 -7.80 -12.30 -23.85
N SER A 216 -6.55 -12.66 -23.54
CA SER A 216 -6.06 -14.02 -23.80
C SER A 216 -5.59 -14.58 -22.46
N GLY A 217 -6.42 -15.45 -21.89
CA GLY A 217 -6.14 -16.12 -20.62
C GLY A 217 -7.31 -16.13 -19.65
N TYR A 218 -8.33 -16.94 -19.95
CA TYR A 218 -9.26 -17.57 -19.00
C TYR A 218 -10.02 -16.69 -18.00
N HIS A 219 -11.27 -16.31 -18.29
CA HIS A 219 -12.29 -16.07 -17.25
C HIS A 219 -13.68 -16.48 -17.76
N ALA A 220 -14.25 -17.54 -17.18
CA ALA A 220 -15.69 -17.77 -17.20
C ALA A 220 -16.28 -17.10 -15.94
N CYS A 221 -16.96 -15.97 -16.10
CA CYS A 221 -17.62 -15.25 -15.01
C CYS A 221 -19.08 -15.75 -14.89
N SER A 222 -19.42 -16.41 -13.78
CA SER A 222 -20.81 -16.77 -13.46
C SER A 222 -21.59 -15.53 -13.03
N ARG A 223 -22.70 -15.25 -13.72
CA ARG A 223 -23.52 -14.02 -13.57
C ARG A 223 -24.23 -13.85 -12.21
N ARG A 224 -24.04 -14.72 -11.21
CA ARG A 224 -24.82 -14.67 -9.96
C ARG A 224 -24.11 -14.14 -8.71
N THR A 225 -22.79 -14.05 -8.68
CA THR A 225 -22.10 -13.73 -7.40
C THR A 225 -21.00 -12.69 -7.49
N GLY A 226 -20.61 -12.21 -8.67
CA GLY A 226 -19.67 -11.08 -8.79
C GLY A 226 -18.22 -11.35 -8.32
N VAL A 227 -17.83 -12.61 -8.11
CA VAL A 227 -16.46 -12.97 -7.68
C VAL A 227 -15.71 -13.64 -8.84
N CYS A 228 -14.51 -13.13 -9.19
CA CYS A 228 -13.56 -13.81 -10.06
C CYS A 228 -12.58 -14.63 -9.20
N ARG A 229 -12.46 -15.93 -9.44
CA ARG A 229 -11.40 -16.78 -8.87
C ARG A 229 -10.40 -17.15 -9.95
N LEU A 230 -9.11 -17.00 -9.64
CA LEU A 230 -8.01 -17.52 -10.45
C LEU A 230 -7.78 -19.00 -10.12
N THR A 231 -7.77 -19.87 -11.13
CA THR A 231 -7.29 -21.25 -11.03
C THR A 231 -6.06 -21.43 -11.92
N PRO A 232 -4.97 -22.07 -11.47
CA PRO A 232 -3.77 -22.21 -12.27
C PRO A 232 -3.88 -23.39 -13.25
N GLY A 233 -3.66 -23.13 -14.53
CA GLY A 233 -3.51 -24.15 -15.59
C GLY A 233 -2.35 -23.79 -16.51
N TRP A 234 -1.38 -24.70 -16.61
CA TRP A 234 -0.22 -24.62 -17.50
C TRP A 234 -0.64 -24.81 -18.98
N CYS A 235 0.04 -24.14 -19.92
CA CYS A 235 0.07 -24.57 -21.32
C CYS A 235 1.43 -24.32 -21.99
N ASN A 236 1.97 -25.41 -22.55
CA ASN A 236 3.11 -25.52 -23.47
C ASN A 236 2.81 -24.89 -24.84
N GLY A 237 3.85 -24.41 -25.53
CA GLY A 237 3.94 -24.48 -27.00
C GLY A 237 3.81 -23.17 -27.80
N GLY A 238 4.95 -22.60 -28.18
CA GLY A 238 5.38 -22.40 -29.58
C GLY A 238 4.61 -21.50 -30.57
N CYS A 239 5.34 -20.45 -31.02
CA CYS A 239 5.34 -19.82 -32.37
C CYS A 239 4.11 -18.95 -32.75
N TRP A 240 4.19 -17.78 -33.40
CA TRP A 240 5.08 -17.26 -34.47
C TRP A 240 5.18 -15.72 -34.46
N ALA A 241 6.12 -15.21 -35.26
CA ALA A 241 6.67 -13.85 -35.31
C ALA A 241 5.99 -12.85 -36.29
N LEU A 242 6.07 -11.54 -35.93
CA LEU A 242 6.25 -10.30 -36.75
C LEU A 242 5.17 -9.88 -37.79
N PRO A 243 5.12 -8.61 -38.32
CA PRO A 243 6.04 -7.46 -38.18
C PRO A 243 5.38 -6.09 -37.84
N SER A 244 6.26 -5.07 -37.74
CA SER A 244 6.06 -3.64 -37.50
C SER A 244 5.39 -2.87 -38.66
N SER A 245 4.93 -1.63 -38.38
CA SER A 245 4.17 -0.64 -39.19
C SER A 245 2.64 -0.69 -38.96
N ALA A 246 1.89 0.40 -38.75
CA ALA A 246 2.09 1.78 -39.17
C ALA A 246 1.39 2.79 -38.22
N ILE A 247 2.05 3.94 -38.04
CA ILE A 247 1.45 5.22 -37.68
C ILE A 247 0.57 5.68 -38.87
N LYS A 248 -0.68 6.07 -38.62
CA LYS A 248 -1.37 7.22 -39.28
C LYS A 248 -2.77 7.48 -38.69
N LYS A 249 -2.94 8.70 -38.16
CA LYS A 249 -4.06 9.69 -38.21
C LYS A 249 -5.47 9.16 -38.55
N THR A 250 -6.55 9.60 -37.88
CA THR A 250 -7.16 10.94 -38.07
C THR A 250 -8.12 11.36 -36.95
N CYS A 251 -8.04 12.63 -36.53
CA CYS A 251 -9.20 13.40 -36.05
C CYS A 251 -10.11 13.73 -37.24
N VAL A 252 -11.43 13.62 -37.07
CA VAL A 252 -12.43 14.44 -37.76
C VAL A 252 -13.59 14.70 -36.79
N SER A 253 -13.81 16.00 -36.55
CA SER A 253 -14.92 16.75 -35.92
C SER A 253 -15.88 16.04 -34.98
#